data_AF-A0A496VHH3-F1
#
_entry.id   AF-A0A496VHH3-F1
#
_cell.length_a   1.000
_cell.length_b   1.000
_cell.length_c   1.000
_cell.angle_alpha   90.00
_cell.angle_beta   90.00
_cell.angle_gamma   90.00
#
_symmetry.space_group_name_H-M   'P 1'
#
loop_
_entity.id
_entity.type
_entity.pdbx_description
1 polymer ?
#
loop_
_entity_poly.entity_id
_entity_poly.type
_entity_poly.pdbx_seq_one_letter_code
_entity_poly.pdbx_strand_id
1 'polypeptide(L)' 'MPGSGGLRKIRWKKQHGGKRAGYRIIYYWRNQQGEIWLLTIYAKNEAENISAKVLRQIKEDFENE' A
#
# COMPACT_ATOMS: atom_id res chain seq x y z
N MET A 1 7.07 -7.82 1.82
CA MET A 1 7.80 -6.74 1.13
C MET A 1 9.07 -6.52 1.93
N PRO A 2 10.10 -7.36 1.74
CA PRO A 2 11.42 -7.08 2.29
C PRO A 2 11.99 -5.84 1.61
N GLY A 3 12.69 -4.99 2.35
CA GLY A 3 13.38 -3.82 1.78
C GLY A 3 12.49 -2.64 1.37
N SER A 4 11.19 -2.62 1.70
CA SER A 4 10.28 -1.51 1.35
C SER A 4 10.31 -0.33 2.32
N GLY A 5 11.32 -0.21 3.21
CA GLY A 5 11.52 0.99 4.01
C GLY A 5 10.38 1.37 4.96
N GLY A 6 9.70 0.40 5.58
CA GLY A 6 8.64 0.66 6.57
C GLY A 6 7.20 0.66 6.01
N LEU A 7 7.03 0.43 4.71
CA LEU A 7 5.70 0.27 4.10
C LEU A 7 5.00 -1.01 4.54
N ARG A 8 3.68 -0.91 4.70
CA ARG A 8 2.80 -1.99 5.15
C ARG A 8 1.68 -2.22 4.14
N LYS A 9 1.14 -3.45 4.14
CA LYS A 9 0.09 -3.90 3.21
C LYS A 9 -1.09 -4.47 3.98
N ILE A 10 -2.27 -3.90 3.78
CA ILE A 10 -3.54 -4.43 4.29
C ILE A 10 -4.22 -5.20 3.18
N ARG A 11 -4.70 -6.39 3.50
CA ARG A 11 -5.58 -7.18 2.62
C ARG A 11 -7.02 -6.88 3.05
N TRP A 12 -7.71 -6.09 2.24
CA TRP A 12 -9.09 -5.71 2.52
C TRP A 12 -10.06 -6.62 1.77
N LYS A 13 -10.99 -7.24 2.49
CA LYS A 13 -12.04 -8.05 1.86
C LYS A 13 -13.17 -7.13 1.42
N LYS A 14 -13.58 -7.23 0.16
CA LYS A 14 -14.78 -6.54 -0.33
C LYS A 14 -16.03 -7.26 0.21
N GLN A 15 -17.04 -6.49 0.59
CA GLN A 15 -18.28 -7.02 1.15
C GLN A 15 -19.07 -7.87 0.14
N HIS A 16 -19.05 -7.47 -1.13
CA HIS A 16 -19.75 -8.16 -2.23
C HIS A 16 -18.76 -8.49 -3.37
N GLY A 17 -18.77 -9.74 -3.85
CA GLY A 17 -17.96 -10.20 -4.98
C GLY A 17 -17.29 -11.57 -4.76
N GLY A 18 -16.81 -12.17 -5.86
CA GLY A 18 -16.17 -13.49 -5.84
C GLY A 18 -14.78 -13.54 -5.18
N LYS A 19 -14.11 -14.70 -5.20
CA LYS A 19 -12.81 -14.98 -4.55
C LYS A 19 -11.67 -13.99 -4.89
N ARG A 20 -11.80 -13.20 -5.97
CA ARG A 20 -10.81 -12.22 -6.45
C ARG A 20 -11.21 -10.75 -6.19
N ALA A 21 -12.31 -10.49 -5.49
CA ALA A 21 -12.87 -9.13 -5.37
C ALA A 21 -12.25 -8.26 -4.25
N GLY A 22 -11.26 -8.73 -3.49
CA GLY A 22 -10.62 -7.97 -2.42
C GLY A 22 -9.65 -6.89 -2.91
N TYR A 23 -9.29 -5.96 -2.04
CA TYR A 23 -8.34 -4.88 -2.30
C TYR A 23 -7.03 -5.10 -1.53
N ARG A 24 -5.94 -4.57 -2.08
CA ARG A 24 -4.67 -4.45 -1.38
C ARG A 24 -4.40 -2.96 -1.19
N ILE A 25 -4.28 -2.54 0.06
CA ILE A 25 -3.99 -1.16 0.43
C ILE A 25 -2.55 -1.12 0.92
N ILE A 26 -1.75 -0.22 0.36
CA ILE A 26 -0.38 0.05 0.84
C ILE A 26 -0.40 1.35 1.62
N TYR A 27 0.17 1.30 2.82
CA TYR A 27 0.23 2.46 3.69
C TYR A 27 1.60 2.60 4.35
N TYR A 28 1.89 3.82 4.79
CA TYR A 28 3.03 4.16 5.62
C TYR A 28 2.53 4.77 6.93
N TRP A 29 3.17 4.42 8.05
CA TRP A 29 2.85 5.03 9.34
C TRP A 29 3.99 5.97 9.72
N ARG A 30 3.69 7.27 9.72
CA ARG A 30 4.62 8.34 10.07
C ARG A 30 4.55 8.58 11.58
N ASN A 31 5.23 7.71 12.34
CA ASN A 31 5.09 7.65 13.80
C ASN A 31 5.39 8.98 14.52
N GLN A 32 6.37 9.75 14.03
CA GLN A 32 6.73 11.04 14.64
C GLN A 32 5.61 12.09 14.56
N GLN A 33 4.71 11.98 13.58
CA GLN A 33 3.61 12.91 13.34
C GLN A 33 2.25 12.30 13.69
N GLY A 34 2.21 11.00 14.05
CA GLY A 34 0.97 10.28 14.35
C GLY A 34 0.07 10.04 13.12
N GLU A 35 0.60 10.17 11.90
CA GLU A 35 -0.18 10.13 10.67
C GLU A 35 -0.07 8.79 9.93
N ILE A 36 -1.16 8.39 9.28
CA ILE A 36 -1.20 7.23 8.38
C ILE A 36 -1.37 7.73 6.95
N TRP A 37 -0.38 7.46 6.10
CA TRP A 37 -0.41 7.83 4.71
C TRP A 37 -0.82 6.63 3.86
N LEU A 38 -1.92 6.77 3.13
CA LEU A 38 -2.41 5.77 2.19
C LEU A 38 -1.78 6.04 0.81
N LEU A 39 -0.77 5.25 0.45
CA LEU A 39 -0.02 5.49 -0.79
C LEU A 39 -0.77 5.01 -2.02
N THR A 40 -1.39 3.83 -1.95
CA THR A 40 -2.13 3.27 -3.08
C THR A 40 -3.10 2.17 -2.64
N ILE A 41 -4.14 2.00 -3.44
CA ILE A 41 -5.11 0.90 -3.37
C ILE A 41 -5.24 0.28 -4.76
N TYR A 42 -5.26 -1.05 -4.82
CA TYR A 42 -5.51 -1.78 -6.06
C TYR A 42 -6.34 -3.04 -5.81
N ALA A 43 -7.11 -3.46 -6.80
CA ALA A 43 -7.90 -4.67 -6.71
C ALA A 43 -7.00 -5.92 -6.81
N LYS A 44 -7.42 -7.02 -6.19
CA LYS A 44 -6.63 -8.26 -6.14
C LYS A 44 -6.35 -8.83 -7.54
N ASN A 45 -7.23 -8.59 -8.49
CA ASN A 45 -7.14 -9.04 -9.88
C ASN A 45 -6.37 -8.10 -10.81
N GLU A 46 -6.07 -6.87 -10.40
CA GLU A 46 -5.35 -5.89 -11.25
C GLU A 46 -3.84 -6.12 -11.23
N ALA A 47 -3.29 -6.42 -10.05
CA ALA A 47 -1.88 -6.69 -9.89
C ALA A 47 -1.65 -7.73 -8.79
N GLU A 48 -0.67 -8.61 -8.99
CA GLU A 48 -0.27 -9.57 -7.95
C GLU A 48 0.62 -8.89 -6.89
N ASN A 49 1.57 -8.07 -7.34
CA ASN A 49 2.49 -7.34 -6.49
C ASN A 49 2.99 -6.05 -7.16
N ILE A 50 3.13 -4.98 -6.37
CA ILE A 50 3.83 -3.76 -6.78
C ILE A 50 5.26 -3.86 -6.24
N SER A 51 6.24 -3.48 -7.05
CA SER A 51 7.65 -3.58 -6.65
C SER A 51 7.94 -2.67 -5.44
N ALA A 52 8.79 -3.15 -4.53
CA ALA A 52 9.18 -2.37 -3.35
C ALA A 52 9.92 -1.08 -3.73
N LYS A 53 10.67 -1.10 -4.85
CA LYS A 53 11.38 0.07 -5.37
C LYS A 53 10.42 1.19 -5.76
N VAL A 54 9.35 0.87 -6.50
CA VAL A 54 8.35 1.87 -6.92
C VAL A 54 7.63 2.44 -5.71
N LEU A 55 7.20 1.61 -4.77
CA LEU A 55 6.50 2.09 -3.58
C LEU A 55 7.39 2.98 -2.70
N ARG A 56 8.69 2.70 -2.65
CA ARG A 56 9.67 3.54 -1.96
C ARG A 56 9.81 4.90 -2.62
N GLN A 57 9.88 4.96 -3.95
CA GLN A 57 9.93 6.24 -4.68
C GLN A 57 8.69 7.08 -4.37
N ILE A 58 7.49 6.50 -4.47
CA ILE A 58 6.24 7.20 -4.14
C ILE A 58 6.28 7.75 -2.71
N LYS A 59 6.77 6.97 -1.75
CA LYS A 59 6.90 7.41 -0.36
C LYS A 59 7.87 8.58 -0.21
N GLU A 60 9.02 8.52 -0.88
CA GLU A 60 10.02 9.59 -0.86
C GLU A 60 9.49 10.87 -1.51
N ASP A 61 8.76 10.76 -2.63
CA ASP A 61 8.14 11.90 -3.30
C ASP A 61 7.11 12.60 -2.39
N PHE A 62 6.26 11.84 -1.70
CA PHE A 62 5.29 12.37 -0.74
C PHE A 62 5.95 12.98 0.52
N GLU A 63 7.11 12.48 0.97
CA GLU A 63 7.82 13.02 2.15
C GLU A 63 8.53 14.36 1.86
N ASN A 64 8.77 14.67 0.57
CA ASN A 64 9.47 15.86 0.12
C ASN A 64 8.53 17.02 -0.29
N GLU A 65 7.21 16.84 -0.22
CA GLU A 65 6.21 17.92 -0.22
C GLU A 65 6.03 18.53 1.17
#